data_AF-A0A6P8SB16-F1
#
_entry.id   AF-A0A6P8SB16-F1
#
_cell.length_a   1.000
_cell.length_b   1.000
_cell.length_c   1.000
_cell.angle_alpha   90.00
_cell.angle_beta   90.00
_cell.angle_gamma   90.00
#
_symmetry.space_group_name_H-M   'P 1'
#
loop_
_entity.id
_entity.type
_entity.pdbx_description
1 polymer ?
#
loop_
_entity_poly.entity_id
_entity_poly.type
_entity_poly.pdbx_seq_one_letter_code
_entity_poly.pdbx_strand_id
1 'polypeptide(L)'
;MGKDFRYYFQHPWTRLLVAYLVTFLNFLIFAEDPISHSQTEANMIVIGNCFSFVMNKYPGGGWSFLKVLLWLIAIITGLLAGKFLFHQRLFGQLLRLKMFREDHGSWMTMFFSTILFLFIFSHIYNLCLYVAGDMSTYIITEYMDMRNGSFMKVAAVGTWLGDFVTAWMVTDMMLQDKPYPDWGKCARAFWKKGHTRIILFWAVLFTLTSVVVLVITTDWISWDKLNRGFLPSDEVSRAFLASFILVFDLLIVMQDWEFPHFMGDVDVNLPGLPTAHLQLRLPHLKRFFKEEYRIHITAGHVVLIVEEGI
;
A
#
# COMPACT_ATOMS: atom_id res chain seq x y z
N MET A 1 -22.83 22.82 -10.45
CA MET A 1 -21.90 23.03 -9.34
C MET A 1 -21.32 24.43 -9.49
N GLY A 2 -21.40 25.28 -8.47
CA GLY A 2 -20.74 26.60 -8.52
C GLY A 2 -19.22 26.43 -8.69
N LYS A 3 -18.55 27.37 -9.36
CA LYS A 3 -17.08 27.39 -9.48
C LYS A 3 -16.44 27.83 -8.17
N ASP A 4 -16.68 27.06 -7.11
CA ASP A 4 -16.14 27.32 -5.78
C ASP A 4 -14.71 26.77 -5.67
N PHE A 5 -13.98 27.14 -4.61
CA PHE A 5 -12.62 26.63 -4.38
C PHE A 5 -12.54 25.10 -4.46
N ARG A 6 -13.54 24.39 -3.91
CA ARG A 6 -13.64 22.93 -3.97
C ARG A 6 -13.65 22.39 -5.41
N TYR A 7 -14.30 23.09 -6.35
CA TYR A 7 -14.35 22.71 -7.76
C TYR A 7 -12.97 22.77 -8.42
N TYR A 8 -12.18 23.80 -8.12
CA TYR A 8 -10.81 23.91 -8.64
C TYR A 8 -9.83 22.96 -7.94
N PHE A 9 -10.02 22.76 -6.63
CA PHE A 9 -9.19 21.88 -5.83
C PHE A 9 -9.37 20.40 -6.22
N GLN A 10 -10.61 19.97 -6.46
CA GLN A 10 -10.94 18.60 -6.88
C GLN A 10 -10.94 18.44 -8.41
N HIS A 11 -10.45 19.44 -9.15
CA HIS A 11 -10.41 19.38 -10.60
C HIS A 11 -9.48 18.24 -11.06
N PRO A 12 -9.84 17.45 -12.09
CA PRO A 12 -9.04 16.33 -12.55
C PRO A 12 -7.58 16.66 -12.87
N TRP A 13 -7.29 17.81 -13.52
CA TRP A 13 -5.92 18.28 -13.72
C TRP A 13 -5.11 18.40 -12.43
N THR A 14 -5.70 18.99 -11.39
CA THR A 14 -5.04 19.20 -10.10
C THR A 14 -4.75 17.85 -9.43
N ARG A 15 -5.71 16.92 -9.49
CA ARG A 15 -5.56 15.55 -8.95
C ARG A 15 -4.44 14.78 -9.65
N LEU A 16 -4.42 14.81 -10.97
CA LEU A 16 -3.36 14.17 -11.77
C LEU A 16 -2.00 14.80 -11.45
N LEU A 17 -1.93 16.13 -11.41
CA LEU A 17 -0.70 16.84 -11.08
C LEU A 17 -0.15 16.41 -9.71
N VAL A 18 -0.98 16.43 -8.67
CA VAL A 18 -0.59 16.04 -7.31
C VAL A 18 -0.16 14.58 -7.28
N ALA A 19 -0.94 13.66 -7.86
CA ALA A 19 -0.63 12.23 -7.83
C ALA A 19 0.69 11.88 -8.53
N TYR A 20 0.94 12.42 -9.74
CA TYR A 20 2.20 12.19 -10.45
C TYR A 20 3.38 12.94 -9.83
N LEU A 21 3.15 14.11 -9.23
CA LEU A 21 4.19 14.84 -8.51
C LEU A 21 4.68 14.07 -7.28
N VAL A 22 3.77 13.46 -6.50
CA VAL A 22 4.14 12.55 -5.41
C VAL A 22 5.04 11.42 -5.91
N THR A 23 4.62 10.72 -6.97
CA THR A 23 5.41 9.62 -7.54
C THR A 23 6.82 10.08 -7.92
N PHE A 24 6.95 11.28 -8.49
CA PHE A 24 8.24 11.87 -8.82
C PHE A 24 9.08 12.22 -7.59
N LEU A 25 8.48 12.89 -6.59
CA LEU A 25 9.17 13.27 -5.36
C LEU A 25 9.63 12.04 -4.57
N ASN A 26 8.85 10.96 -4.59
CA ASN A 26 9.23 9.68 -4.00
C ASN A 26 10.46 9.06 -4.68
N PHE A 27 10.68 9.26 -5.99
CA PHE A 27 11.98 8.92 -6.58
C PHE A 27 13.11 9.85 -6.17
N LEU A 28 12.81 11.14 -6.05
CA LEU A 28 13.81 12.13 -5.70
C LEU A 28 14.40 11.85 -4.30
N ILE A 29 13.57 11.43 -3.34
CA ILE A 29 14.06 11.09 -1.99
C ILE A 29 14.99 9.86 -2.02
N PHE A 30 14.71 8.86 -2.86
CA PHE A 30 15.61 7.71 -3.02
C PHE A 30 16.92 8.08 -3.71
N ALA A 31 16.90 9.04 -4.63
CA ALA A 31 18.09 9.55 -5.30
C ALA A 31 18.97 10.41 -4.37
N GLU A 32 18.38 11.05 -3.36
CA GLU A 32 19.07 11.91 -2.40
C GLU A 32 19.59 11.13 -1.18
N ASP A 33 18.97 10.01 -0.80
CA ASP A 33 19.29 9.30 0.43
C ASP A 33 20.58 8.46 0.31
N PRO A 34 21.66 8.80 1.04
CA PRO A 34 22.94 8.09 0.95
C PRO A 34 22.90 6.66 1.51
N ILE A 35 21.88 6.32 2.31
CA ILE A 35 21.68 4.98 2.87
C ILE A 35 21.42 3.96 1.75
N SER A 36 20.85 4.40 0.62
CA SER A 36 20.61 3.58 -0.56
C SER A 36 21.88 2.98 -1.18
N HIS A 37 23.05 3.54 -0.89
CA HIS A 37 24.35 3.06 -1.37
C HIS A 37 25.17 2.36 -0.28
N SER A 38 24.66 2.28 0.95
CA SER A 38 25.38 1.69 2.07
C SER A 38 25.48 0.16 1.98
N GLN A 39 26.68 -0.35 2.25
CA GLN A 39 26.97 -1.79 2.38
C GLN A 39 26.78 -2.31 3.81
N THR A 40 26.43 -1.44 4.76
CA THR A 40 26.13 -1.85 6.13
C THR A 40 24.87 -2.71 6.15
N GLU A 41 24.79 -3.58 7.15
CA GLU A 41 23.60 -4.40 7.35
C GLU A 41 22.38 -3.53 7.66
N ALA A 42 21.24 -3.92 7.11
CA ALA A 42 19.97 -3.24 7.30
C ALA A 42 19.39 -3.58 8.68
N ASN A 43 19.27 -2.53 9.49
CA ASN A 43 18.60 -2.54 10.78
C ASN A 43 17.34 -1.68 10.63
N MET A 44 16.18 -2.29 10.89
CA MET A 44 14.96 -1.52 11.08
C MET A 44 14.13 -2.10 12.22
N ILE A 45 13.86 -1.25 13.20
CA ILE A 45 13.03 -1.59 14.36
C ILE A 45 11.66 -2.06 13.87
N VAL A 46 11.12 -3.10 14.50
CA VAL A 46 9.86 -3.78 14.16
C VAL A 46 9.91 -4.55 12.84
N ILE A 47 10.15 -3.87 11.71
CA ILE A 47 10.12 -4.48 10.37
C ILE A 47 11.20 -5.55 10.25
N GLY A 48 12.40 -5.29 10.76
CA GLY A 48 13.50 -6.24 10.75
C GLY A 48 13.20 -7.49 11.56
N ASN A 49 12.56 -7.36 12.72
CA ASN A 49 12.10 -8.50 13.51
C ASN A 49 11.06 -9.33 12.76
N CYS A 50 10.06 -8.68 12.15
CA CYS A 50 9.03 -9.36 11.36
C CYS A 50 9.63 -10.09 10.16
N PHE A 51 10.56 -9.45 9.44
CA PHE A 51 11.25 -10.04 8.31
C PHE A 51 12.10 -11.24 8.73
N SER A 52 12.95 -11.08 9.75
CA SER A 52 13.82 -12.15 10.26
C SER A 52 13.02 -13.30 10.90
N PHE A 53 11.81 -13.02 11.39
CA PHE A 53 10.89 -14.05 11.87
C PHE A 53 10.27 -14.87 10.75
N VAL A 54 10.01 -14.28 9.58
CA VAL A 54 9.34 -14.96 8.47
C VAL A 54 10.33 -15.55 7.47
N MET A 55 11.45 -14.87 7.19
CA MET A 55 12.32 -15.19 6.04
C MET A 55 13.68 -15.80 6.43
N ASN A 56 14.27 -15.39 7.55
CA ASN A 56 15.65 -15.77 7.89
C ASN A 56 15.73 -16.68 9.12
N LYS A 57 16.96 -17.01 9.55
CA LYS A 57 17.26 -17.63 10.86
C LYS A 57 16.37 -18.85 11.16
N TYR A 58 16.25 -19.78 10.21
CA TYR A 58 15.52 -21.03 10.39
C TYR A 58 16.44 -22.11 10.96
N PRO A 59 16.27 -22.50 12.24
CA PRO A 59 16.99 -23.64 12.79
C PRO A 59 16.49 -24.95 12.20
N GLY A 60 17.38 -25.93 11.97
CA GLY A 60 16.97 -27.25 11.48
C GLY A 60 16.01 -27.99 12.44
N GLY A 61 15.29 -28.98 11.89
CA GLY A 61 14.45 -29.88 12.68
C GLY A 61 13.16 -29.24 13.22
N GLY A 62 12.75 -29.65 14.43
CA GLY A 62 11.47 -29.24 15.03
C GLY A 62 11.33 -27.73 15.28
N TRP A 63 12.44 -27.01 15.40
CA TRP A 63 12.44 -25.57 15.62
C TRP A 63 12.03 -24.75 14.38
N SER A 64 12.33 -25.24 13.17
CA SER A 64 11.76 -24.69 11.93
C SER A 64 10.25 -24.83 11.91
N PHE A 65 9.75 -26.02 12.28
CA PHE A 65 8.31 -26.25 12.34
C PHE A 65 7.63 -25.33 13.36
N LEU A 66 8.20 -25.19 14.57
CA LEU A 66 7.69 -24.26 15.58
C LEU A 66 7.67 -22.82 15.08
N LYS A 67 8.74 -22.37 14.41
CA LYS A 67 8.82 -21.03 13.84
C LYS A 67 7.72 -20.80 12.79
N VAL A 68 7.55 -21.74 11.86
CA VAL A 68 6.49 -21.69 10.84
C VAL A 68 5.10 -21.64 11.46
N LEU A 69 4.85 -22.51 12.44
CA LEU A 69 3.59 -22.53 13.16
C LEU A 69 3.31 -21.19 13.84
N LEU A 70 4.30 -20.61 14.52
CA LEU A 70 4.12 -19.37 15.26
C LEU A 70 3.88 -18.16 14.36
N TRP A 71 4.61 -18.01 13.24
CA TRP A 71 4.33 -16.87 12.35
C TRP A 71 3.02 -17.04 11.59
N LEU A 72 2.58 -18.26 11.27
CA LEU A 72 1.24 -18.50 10.71
C LEU A 72 0.13 -18.14 11.71
N ILE A 73 0.29 -18.54 12.98
CA ILE A 73 -0.65 -18.16 14.05
C ILE A 73 -0.64 -16.64 14.25
N ALA A 74 0.53 -16.00 14.18
CA ALA A 74 0.64 -14.54 14.28
C ALA A 74 -0.13 -13.83 13.15
N ILE A 75 -0.05 -14.35 11.91
CA ILE A 75 -0.82 -13.80 10.78
C ILE A 75 -2.32 -13.97 11.02
N ILE A 76 -2.78 -15.18 11.37
CA ILE A 76 -4.20 -15.45 11.58
C ILE A 76 -4.76 -14.61 12.73
N THR A 77 -4.06 -14.58 13.87
CA THR A 77 -4.46 -13.77 15.03
C THR A 77 -4.43 -12.29 14.71
N GLY A 78 -3.44 -11.81 13.97
CA GLY A 78 -3.34 -10.43 13.50
C GLY A 78 -4.50 -10.02 12.59
N LEU A 79 -4.89 -10.87 11.63
CA LEU A 79 -6.05 -10.63 10.75
C LEU A 79 -7.36 -10.58 11.56
N LEU A 80 -7.58 -11.56 12.45
CA LEU A 80 -8.78 -11.61 13.29
C LEU A 80 -8.86 -10.42 14.25
N ALA A 81 -7.76 -10.08 14.93
CA ALA A 81 -7.68 -8.91 15.81
C ALA A 81 -7.89 -7.61 15.01
N GLY A 82 -7.31 -7.51 13.82
CA GLY A 82 -7.47 -6.37 12.91
C GLY A 82 -8.92 -6.12 12.51
N LYS A 83 -9.68 -7.19 12.21
CA LYS A 83 -11.09 -7.10 11.86
C LYS A 83 -12.00 -6.86 13.06
N PHE A 84 -11.89 -7.67 14.11
CA PHE A 84 -12.88 -7.65 15.20
C PHE A 84 -12.53 -6.63 16.30
N LEU A 85 -11.25 -6.52 16.69
CA LEU A 85 -10.84 -5.64 17.79
C LEU A 85 -10.59 -4.21 17.30
N PHE A 86 -9.76 -4.04 16.27
CA PHE A 86 -9.39 -2.71 15.80
C PHE A 86 -10.48 -2.08 14.93
N HIS A 87 -10.90 -2.76 13.86
CA HIS A 87 -11.89 -2.19 12.94
C HIS A 87 -13.28 -2.04 13.59
N GLN A 88 -13.89 -3.14 14.00
CA GLN A 88 -15.27 -3.09 14.48
C GLN A 88 -15.41 -2.44 15.86
N ARG A 89 -14.60 -2.86 16.85
CA ARG A 89 -14.76 -2.39 18.23
C ARG A 89 -14.11 -1.03 18.48
N LEU A 90 -12.84 -0.85 18.14
CA LEU A 90 -12.13 0.41 18.40
C LEU A 90 -12.59 1.53 17.46
N PHE A 91 -12.47 1.35 16.15
CA PHE A 91 -12.79 2.41 15.17
C PHE A 91 -14.30 2.57 14.93
N GLY A 92 -15.03 1.45 14.81
CA GLY A 92 -16.46 1.45 14.55
C GLY A 92 -17.33 1.83 15.75
N GLN A 93 -17.15 1.17 16.90
CA GLN A 93 -18.02 1.35 18.07
C GLN A 93 -17.54 2.43 19.05
N LEU A 94 -16.25 2.44 19.39
CA LEU A 94 -15.69 3.33 20.42
C LEU A 94 -15.42 4.74 19.88
N LEU A 95 -14.68 4.84 18.77
CA LEU A 95 -14.35 6.12 18.14
C LEU A 95 -15.41 6.60 17.13
N ARG A 96 -16.31 5.71 16.70
CA ARG A 96 -17.42 5.99 15.77
C ARG A 96 -16.99 6.72 14.50
N LEU A 97 -15.84 6.34 13.95
CA LEU A 97 -15.28 6.94 12.75
C LEU A 97 -16.10 6.50 11.53
N LYS A 98 -16.72 7.46 10.83
CA LYS A 98 -17.56 7.18 9.66
C LYS A 98 -16.81 6.43 8.55
N MET A 99 -15.51 6.70 8.40
CA MET A 99 -14.62 6.04 7.43
C MET A 99 -14.51 4.52 7.63
N PHE A 100 -14.81 3.98 8.81
CA PHE A 100 -14.71 2.54 9.13
C PHE A 100 -16.07 1.86 9.29
N ARG A 101 -17.16 2.47 8.82
CA ARG A 101 -18.46 1.79 8.74
C ARG A 101 -18.44 0.71 7.66
N GLU A 102 -19.34 -0.27 7.77
CA GLU A 102 -19.66 -1.25 6.70
C GLU A 102 -18.42 -1.94 6.07
N ASP A 103 -17.46 -2.35 6.92
CA ASP A 103 -16.18 -3.00 6.53
C ASP A 103 -15.21 -2.15 5.67
N HIS A 104 -15.48 -0.85 5.46
CA HIS A 104 -14.55 0.07 4.81
C HIS A 104 -13.24 0.18 5.60
N GLY A 105 -12.09 0.15 4.89
CA GLY A 105 -10.76 0.27 5.50
C GLY A 105 -10.31 -0.95 6.32
N SER A 106 -11.11 -2.02 6.40
CA SER A 106 -10.79 -3.23 7.19
C SER A 106 -9.51 -3.93 6.74
N TRP A 107 -9.19 -3.92 5.44
CA TRP A 107 -7.94 -4.50 4.92
C TRP A 107 -6.70 -3.80 5.46
N MET A 108 -6.74 -2.47 5.55
CA MET A 108 -5.64 -1.68 6.08
C MET A 108 -5.44 -1.98 7.57
N THR A 109 -6.52 -2.04 8.36
CA THR A 109 -6.42 -2.35 9.79
C THR A 109 -5.95 -3.79 10.04
N MET A 110 -6.40 -4.74 9.20
CA MET A 110 -5.92 -6.12 9.22
C MET A 110 -4.43 -6.19 8.92
N PHE A 111 -3.95 -5.49 7.90
CA PHE A 111 -2.53 -5.45 7.53
C PHE A 111 -1.64 -4.92 8.67
N PHE A 112 -1.95 -3.74 9.23
CA PHE A 112 -1.16 -3.18 10.34
C PHE A 112 -1.22 -4.03 11.61
N SER A 113 -2.38 -4.59 11.91
CA SER A 113 -2.54 -5.53 13.03
C SER A 113 -1.67 -6.78 12.83
N THR A 114 -1.61 -7.33 11.62
CA THR A 114 -0.72 -8.47 11.33
C THR A 114 0.76 -8.14 11.56
N ILE A 115 1.24 -6.96 11.19
CA ILE A 115 2.61 -6.53 11.48
C ILE A 115 2.86 -6.48 13.00
N LEU A 116 1.92 -5.91 13.76
CA LEU A 116 2.01 -5.83 15.22
C LEU A 116 2.06 -7.23 15.85
N PHE A 117 1.20 -8.15 15.42
CA PHE A 117 1.19 -9.52 15.96
C PHE A 117 2.42 -10.33 15.56
N LEU A 118 2.93 -10.17 14.34
CA LEU A 118 4.22 -10.76 13.93
C LEU A 118 5.36 -10.27 14.84
N PHE A 119 5.38 -8.98 15.17
CA PHE A 119 6.36 -8.43 16.09
C PHE A 119 6.24 -9.05 17.49
N ILE A 120 5.04 -9.14 18.05
CA ILE A 120 4.80 -9.77 19.37
C ILE A 120 5.22 -11.24 19.36
N PHE A 121 4.82 -12.01 18.34
CA PHE A 121 5.16 -13.43 18.23
C PHE A 121 6.65 -13.67 17.98
N SER A 122 7.35 -12.74 17.33
CA SER A 122 8.81 -12.82 17.20
C SER A 122 9.50 -12.80 18.58
N HIS A 123 8.97 -12.02 19.54
CA HIS A 123 9.47 -11.97 20.91
C HIS A 123 9.10 -13.23 21.70
N ILE A 124 7.90 -13.77 21.48
CA ILE A 124 7.48 -15.06 22.06
C ILE A 124 8.40 -16.18 21.57
N TYR A 125 8.72 -16.21 20.27
CA TYR A 125 9.66 -17.19 19.73
C TYR A 125 11.05 -17.05 20.33
N ASN A 126 11.56 -15.83 20.46
CA ASN A 126 12.83 -15.57 21.14
C ASN A 126 12.79 -16.09 22.59
N LEU A 127 11.69 -15.91 23.31
CA LEU A 127 11.53 -16.47 24.67
C LEU A 127 11.66 -18.00 24.67
N CYS A 128 11.04 -18.69 23.71
CA CYS A 128 11.20 -20.14 23.56
C CYS A 128 12.65 -20.55 23.29
N LEU A 129 13.38 -19.78 22.48
CA LEU A 129 14.81 -20.03 22.22
C LEU A 129 15.68 -19.79 23.45
N TYR A 130 15.40 -18.74 24.24
CA TYR A 130 16.12 -18.48 25.48
C TYR A 130 15.94 -19.60 26.51
N VAL A 131 14.75 -20.17 26.61
CA VAL A 131 14.46 -21.32 27.49
C VAL A 131 15.26 -22.57 27.06
N ALA A 132 15.53 -22.74 25.76
CA ALA A 132 16.29 -23.87 25.25
C ALA A 132 17.82 -23.75 25.47
N GLY A 133 18.34 -22.55 25.75
CA GLY A 133 19.73 -22.30 26.16
C GLY A 133 20.80 -22.33 25.06
N ASP A 134 20.66 -23.18 24.03
CA ASP A 134 21.72 -23.44 23.02
C ASP A 134 21.45 -22.81 21.63
N MET A 135 20.52 -21.84 21.54
CA MET A 135 20.01 -21.33 20.26
C MET A 135 20.29 -19.84 20.01
N SER A 136 21.38 -19.31 20.57
CA SER A 136 21.70 -17.87 20.51
C SER A 136 21.84 -17.33 19.08
N THR A 137 22.35 -18.12 18.15
CA THR A 137 22.53 -17.74 16.73
C THR A 137 21.21 -17.54 15.98
N TYR A 138 20.11 -18.14 16.45
CA TYR A 138 18.80 -18.09 15.79
C TYR A 138 17.87 -17.03 16.40
N ILE A 139 18.34 -16.26 17.38
CA ILE A 139 17.59 -15.19 17.99
C ILE A 139 17.23 -14.16 16.92
N ILE A 140 15.95 -13.82 16.87
CA ILE A 140 15.39 -12.84 15.96
C ILE A 140 15.75 -11.46 16.49
N THR A 141 16.29 -10.65 15.60
CA THR A 141 16.76 -9.29 15.87
C THR A 141 16.22 -8.35 14.80
N GLU A 142 16.41 -7.05 15.01
CA GLU A 142 16.10 -5.99 14.04
C GLU A 142 17.00 -6.02 12.78
N TYR A 143 18.11 -6.75 12.86
CA TYR A 143 19.00 -7.04 11.75
C TYR A 143 18.38 -8.06 10.79
N MET A 144 18.32 -7.70 9.51
CA MET A 144 17.66 -8.45 8.43
C MET A 144 18.60 -9.37 7.64
N ASP A 145 19.89 -9.49 8.00
CA ASP A 145 20.92 -10.20 7.23
C ASP A 145 21.01 -9.77 5.75
N MET A 146 20.51 -8.55 5.45
CA MET A 146 20.47 -7.96 4.11
C MET A 146 21.17 -6.60 4.14
N ARG A 147 21.85 -6.23 3.07
CA ARG A 147 22.53 -4.92 2.96
C ARG A 147 21.52 -3.80 2.81
N ASN A 148 21.82 -2.63 3.38
CA ASN A 148 20.99 -1.42 3.26
C ASN A 148 20.69 -1.06 1.80
N GLY A 149 21.66 -1.14 0.90
CA GLY A 149 21.40 -0.88 -0.52
C GLY A 149 20.40 -1.84 -1.16
N SER A 150 20.45 -3.13 -0.82
CA SER A 150 19.46 -4.11 -1.30
C SER A 150 18.08 -3.87 -0.71
N PHE A 151 18.02 -3.56 0.59
CA PHE A 151 16.79 -3.19 1.28
C PHE A 151 16.14 -1.96 0.64
N MET A 152 16.92 -0.91 0.39
CA MET A 152 16.43 0.33 -0.21
C MET A 152 15.96 0.15 -1.65
N LYS A 153 16.57 -0.74 -2.44
CA LYS A 153 16.03 -1.10 -3.76
C LYS A 153 14.67 -1.77 -3.67
N VAL A 154 14.48 -2.71 -2.72
CA VAL A 154 13.19 -3.35 -2.49
C VAL A 154 12.15 -2.33 -2.02
N ALA A 155 12.53 -1.44 -1.11
CA ALA A 155 11.68 -0.35 -0.65
C ALA A 155 11.29 0.58 -1.80
N ALA A 156 12.24 0.99 -2.65
CA ALA A 156 11.98 1.84 -3.81
C ALA A 156 11.03 1.19 -4.83
N VAL A 157 11.21 -0.11 -5.10
CA VAL A 157 10.27 -0.87 -5.94
C VAL A 157 8.88 -0.92 -5.30
N GLY A 158 8.80 -1.14 -3.98
CA GLY A 158 7.55 -1.14 -3.23
C GLY A 158 6.83 0.20 -3.27
N THR A 159 7.55 1.30 -3.02
CA THR A 159 7.03 2.67 -3.09
C THR A 159 6.56 3.02 -4.51
N TRP A 160 7.35 2.70 -5.54
CA TRP A 160 6.92 2.86 -6.93
C TRP A 160 5.62 2.12 -7.21
N LEU A 161 5.54 0.84 -6.80
CA LEU A 161 4.36 0.02 -7.01
C LEU A 161 3.14 0.62 -6.30
N GLY A 162 3.30 1.13 -5.08
CA GLY A 162 2.23 1.81 -4.35
C GLY A 162 1.78 3.12 -5.03
N ASP A 163 2.72 4.03 -5.28
CA ASP A 163 2.40 5.38 -5.75
C ASP A 163 1.95 5.40 -7.20
N PHE A 164 2.64 4.65 -8.07
CA PHE A 164 2.29 4.62 -9.48
C PHE A 164 0.95 3.91 -9.70
N VAL A 165 0.68 2.82 -8.98
CA VAL A 165 -0.64 2.18 -9.04
C VAL A 165 -1.71 3.15 -8.57
N THR A 166 -1.49 3.86 -7.46
CA THR A 166 -2.41 4.92 -6.98
C THR A 166 -2.62 6.01 -8.04
N ALA A 167 -1.55 6.59 -8.60
CA ALA A 167 -1.63 7.63 -9.61
C ALA A 167 -2.33 7.14 -10.88
N TRP A 168 -2.09 5.89 -11.29
CA TRP A 168 -2.72 5.28 -12.45
C TRP A 168 -4.21 4.97 -12.22
N MET A 169 -4.57 4.55 -11.01
CA MET A 169 -5.96 4.40 -10.58
C MET A 169 -6.70 5.74 -10.56
N VAL A 170 -6.06 6.80 -10.06
CA VAL A 170 -6.60 8.16 -10.12
C VAL A 170 -6.79 8.59 -11.57
N THR A 171 -5.83 8.33 -12.45
CA THR A 171 -5.96 8.61 -13.90
C THR A 171 -7.12 7.88 -14.54
N ASP A 172 -7.27 6.59 -14.27
CA ASP A 172 -8.40 5.81 -14.79
C ASP A 172 -9.73 6.38 -14.29
N MET A 173 -9.84 6.67 -12.99
CA MET A 173 -11.02 7.27 -12.39
C MET A 173 -11.35 8.65 -12.99
N MET A 174 -10.35 9.51 -13.20
CA MET A 174 -10.53 10.84 -13.80
C MET A 174 -10.98 10.77 -15.26
N LEU A 175 -10.56 9.75 -16.00
CA LEU A 175 -11.00 9.55 -17.38
C LEU A 175 -12.41 8.96 -17.45
N GLN A 176 -12.81 8.19 -16.44
CA GLN A 176 -14.17 7.68 -16.30
C GLN A 176 -15.18 8.72 -15.80
N ASP A 177 -14.69 9.77 -15.15
CA ASP A 177 -15.42 10.77 -14.38
C ASP A 177 -16.67 11.39 -15.05
N LYS A 178 -17.65 11.86 -14.26
CA LYS A 178 -18.91 12.49 -14.72
C LYS A 178 -19.06 13.99 -14.34
N PRO A 179 -18.64 14.49 -13.15
CA PRO A 179 -18.84 15.87 -12.72
C PRO A 179 -18.10 16.93 -13.53
N TYR A 180 -17.02 16.59 -14.23
CA TYR A 180 -16.29 17.52 -15.11
C TYR A 180 -16.48 17.15 -16.60
N PRO A 181 -17.61 17.53 -17.23
CA PRO A 181 -17.91 17.12 -18.61
C PRO A 181 -16.96 17.75 -19.64
N ASP A 182 -16.45 18.95 -19.35
CA ASP A 182 -15.57 19.68 -20.29
C ASP A 182 -14.11 19.24 -20.24
N TRP A 183 -13.74 18.46 -19.23
CA TRP A 183 -12.40 17.96 -19.02
C TRP A 183 -12.04 16.86 -20.02
N GLY A 184 -10.88 16.99 -20.69
CA GLY A 184 -10.21 15.89 -21.39
C GLY A 184 -11.05 15.17 -22.46
N LYS A 185 -11.97 15.86 -23.16
CA LYS A 185 -12.98 15.24 -24.06
C LYS A 185 -12.40 14.18 -25.01
N CYS A 186 -11.32 14.50 -25.72
CA CYS A 186 -10.68 13.58 -26.66
C CYS A 186 -10.07 12.35 -25.96
N ALA A 187 -9.32 12.59 -24.87
CA ALA A 187 -8.70 11.52 -24.09
C ALA A 187 -9.75 10.58 -23.48
N ARG A 188 -10.85 11.12 -22.97
CA ARG A 188 -11.97 10.35 -22.41
C ARG A 188 -12.73 9.56 -23.47
N ALA A 189 -12.99 10.18 -24.62
CA ALA A 189 -13.64 9.50 -25.74
C ALA A 189 -12.80 8.31 -26.23
N PHE A 190 -11.48 8.47 -26.27
CA PHE A 190 -10.55 7.38 -26.59
C PHE A 190 -10.50 6.31 -25.48
N TRP A 191 -10.40 6.73 -24.22
CA TRP A 191 -10.31 5.82 -23.07
C TRP A 191 -11.55 4.93 -22.92
N LYS A 192 -12.74 5.50 -23.11
CA LYS A 192 -14.03 4.80 -23.03
C LYS A 192 -14.36 3.96 -24.27
N LYS A 193 -13.50 3.96 -25.30
CA LYS A 193 -13.78 3.25 -26.56
C LYS A 193 -13.50 1.75 -26.41
N GLY A 194 -14.56 0.94 -26.42
CA GLY A 194 -14.45 -0.53 -26.43
C GLY A 194 -13.62 -1.07 -25.27
N HIS A 195 -12.63 -1.92 -25.57
CA HIS A 195 -11.72 -2.54 -24.59
C HIS A 195 -10.41 -1.76 -24.39
N THR A 196 -10.28 -0.56 -24.98
CA THR A 196 -9.05 0.23 -24.95
C THR A 196 -8.61 0.56 -23.52
N ARG A 197 -9.55 0.89 -22.62
CA ARG A 197 -9.25 1.08 -21.19
C ARG A 197 -8.51 -0.10 -20.58
N ILE A 198 -9.06 -1.30 -20.67
CA ILE A 198 -8.53 -2.49 -19.98
C ILE A 198 -7.15 -2.84 -20.55
N ILE A 199 -7.02 -2.84 -21.88
CA ILE A 199 -5.76 -3.18 -22.54
C ILE A 199 -4.68 -2.15 -22.18
N LEU A 200 -4.97 -0.86 -22.29
CA LEU A 200 -3.99 0.19 -21.97
C LEU A 200 -3.66 0.24 -20.49
N PHE A 201 -4.65 0.04 -19.62
CA PHE A 201 -4.43 0.05 -18.17
C PHE A 201 -3.39 -0.99 -17.78
N TRP A 202 -3.58 -2.24 -18.20
CA TRP A 202 -2.66 -3.33 -17.88
C TRP A 202 -1.35 -3.22 -18.65
N ALA A 203 -1.38 -2.86 -19.94
CA ALA A 203 -0.16 -2.71 -20.74
C ALA A 203 0.76 -1.63 -20.16
N VAL A 204 0.23 -0.45 -19.83
CA VAL A 204 1.02 0.64 -19.21
C VAL A 204 1.50 0.23 -17.82
N LEU A 205 0.63 -0.39 -17.01
CA LEU A 205 1.01 -0.83 -15.67
C LEU A 205 2.18 -1.81 -15.69
N PHE A 206 2.11 -2.85 -16.52
CA PHE A 206 3.18 -3.85 -16.61
C PHE A 206 4.44 -3.30 -17.28
N THR A 207 4.31 -2.55 -18.37
CA THR A 207 5.47 -2.03 -19.09
C THR A 207 6.24 -1.01 -18.26
N LEU A 208 5.57 -0.02 -17.68
CA LEU A 208 6.23 1.02 -16.90
C LEU A 208 6.82 0.46 -15.60
N THR A 209 6.09 -0.44 -14.92
CA THR A 209 6.62 -1.13 -13.73
C THR A 209 7.85 -1.97 -14.08
N SER A 210 7.83 -2.70 -15.20
CA SER A 210 8.99 -3.48 -15.63
C SER A 210 10.19 -2.58 -15.91
N VAL A 211 10.00 -1.48 -16.64
CA VAL A 211 11.08 -0.52 -16.95
C VAL A 211 11.69 0.06 -15.67
N VAL A 212 10.85 0.55 -14.75
CA VAL A 212 11.32 1.15 -13.50
C VAL A 212 12.03 0.14 -12.62
N VAL A 213 11.47 -1.06 -12.44
CA VAL A 213 12.13 -2.14 -11.68
C VAL A 213 13.49 -2.46 -12.29
N LEU A 214 13.60 -2.51 -13.61
CA LEU A 214 14.87 -2.76 -14.31
C LEU A 214 15.88 -1.62 -14.06
N VAL A 215 15.44 -0.37 -14.11
CA VAL A 215 16.29 0.81 -13.81
C VAL A 215 16.80 0.80 -12.37
N ILE A 216 15.92 0.52 -11.38
CA ILE A 216 16.29 0.46 -9.96
C ILE A 216 17.26 -0.71 -9.69
N THR A 217 16.99 -1.88 -10.29
CA THR A 217 17.79 -3.09 -10.01
C THR A 217 19.16 -3.06 -10.68
N THR A 218 19.25 -2.54 -11.90
CA THR A 218 20.47 -2.57 -12.73
C THR A 218 21.44 -1.42 -12.44
N ASP A 219 21.09 -0.49 -11.54
CA ASP A 219 21.87 0.73 -11.24
C ASP A 219 22.26 1.51 -12.52
N TRP A 220 21.44 1.42 -13.57
CA TRP A 220 21.78 1.96 -14.90
C TRP A 220 21.92 3.48 -14.86
N ILE A 221 21.18 4.13 -13.97
CA ILE A 221 21.28 5.55 -13.67
C ILE A 221 22.04 5.69 -12.35
N SER A 222 23.26 6.22 -12.41
CA SER A 222 23.99 6.63 -11.21
C SER A 222 23.38 7.93 -10.67
N TRP A 223 22.45 7.81 -9.73
CA TRP A 223 21.76 8.94 -9.09
C TRP A 223 22.73 9.96 -8.51
N ASP A 224 23.86 9.52 -7.96
CA ASP A 224 24.97 10.39 -7.51
C ASP A 224 25.51 11.33 -8.59
N LYS A 225 25.58 10.89 -9.85
CA LYS A 225 26.03 11.77 -10.96
C LYS A 225 24.93 12.72 -11.41
N LEU A 226 23.67 12.31 -11.31
CA LEU A 226 22.51 13.12 -11.67
C LEU A 226 22.26 14.22 -10.63
N ASN A 227 22.53 13.94 -9.36
CA ASN A 227 22.29 14.85 -8.24
C ASN A 227 23.46 15.82 -7.94
N ARG A 228 24.59 15.70 -8.65
CA ARG A 228 25.72 16.64 -8.51
C ARG A 228 25.31 18.05 -8.92
N GLY A 229 24.97 18.87 -7.92
CA GLY A 229 24.72 20.30 -8.05
C GLY A 229 23.24 20.72 -8.12
N PHE A 230 22.28 19.81 -7.98
CA PHE A 230 20.85 20.17 -7.98
C PHE A 230 20.34 20.57 -6.59
N LEU A 231 20.74 19.86 -5.53
CA LEU A 231 20.47 20.16 -4.13
C LEU A 231 21.67 19.70 -3.28
N PRO A 232 22.21 20.52 -2.34
CA PRO A 232 23.14 20.00 -1.34
C PRO A 232 22.40 18.95 -0.51
N SER A 233 22.89 17.71 -0.54
CA SER A 233 22.31 16.57 0.20
C SER A 233 22.56 16.70 1.70
N ASP A 234 21.90 17.68 2.32
CA ASP A 234 21.91 17.89 3.76
C ASP A 234 20.72 17.17 4.40
N GLU A 235 20.80 16.88 5.70
CA GLU A 235 19.66 16.26 6.42
C GLU A 235 18.40 17.12 6.35
N VAL A 236 18.57 18.44 6.26
CA VAL A 236 17.46 19.41 6.16
C VAL A 236 16.72 19.32 4.82
N SER A 237 17.43 19.15 3.69
CA SER A 237 16.78 19.03 2.38
C SER A 237 15.98 17.73 2.28
N ARG A 238 16.54 16.62 2.77
CA ARG A 238 15.85 15.32 2.88
C ARG A 238 14.61 15.40 3.76
N ALA A 239 14.72 16.03 4.94
CA ALA A 239 13.59 16.21 5.85
C ALA A 239 12.49 17.11 5.25
N PHE A 240 12.87 18.18 4.54
CA PHE A 240 11.95 19.05 3.84
C PHE A 240 11.24 18.32 2.70
N LEU A 241 11.98 17.55 1.88
CA LEU A 241 11.43 16.73 0.81
C LEU A 241 10.44 15.68 1.34
N ALA A 242 10.81 14.96 2.41
CA ALA A 242 9.92 14.00 3.08
C ALA A 242 8.65 14.66 3.63
N SER A 243 8.77 15.86 4.21
CA SER A 243 7.61 16.63 4.68
C SER A 243 6.70 17.06 3.53
N PHE A 244 7.29 17.43 2.39
CA PHE A 244 6.54 17.78 1.18
C PHE A 244 5.79 16.56 0.63
N ILE A 245 6.45 15.40 0.51
CA ILE A 245 5.81 14.14 0.12
C ILE A 245 4.59 13.85 1.02
N LEU A 246 4.76 13.92 2.33
CA LEU A 246 3.68 13.68 3.30
C LEU A 246 2.48 14.62 3.09
N VAL A 247 2.74 15.92 2.86
CA VAL A 247 1.68 16.89 2.59
C VAL A 247 0.96 16.57 1.28
N PHE A 248 1.69 16.20 0.23
CA PHE A 248 1.06 15.87 -1.05
C PHE A 248 0.29 14.55 -1.01
N ASP A 249 0.76 13.54 -0.26
CA ASP A 249 -0.01 12.32 0.01
C ASP A 249 -1.34 12.64 0.69
N LEU A 250 -1.31 13.55 1.68
CA LEU A 250 -2.54 14.01 2.32
C LEU A 250 -3.44 14.76 1.34
N LEU A 251 -2.87 15.56 0.43
CA LEU A 251 -3.63 16.25 -0.61
C LEU A 251 -4.33 15.27 -1.56
N ILE A 252 -3.72 14.13 -1.91
CA ILE A 252 -4.37 13.09 -2.73
C ILE A 252 -5.68 12.64 -2.07
N VAL A 253 -5.64 12.38 -0.76
CA VAL A 253 -6.80 11.96 0.03
C VAL A 253 -7.84 13.09 0.13
N MET A 254 -7.39 14.31 0.41
CA MET A 254 -8.29 15.47 0.54
C MET A 254 -8.99 15.87 -0.77
N GLN A 255 -8.33 15.63 -1.90
CA GLN A 255 -8.88 15.92 -3.23
C GLN A 255 -9.86 14.84 -3.72
N ASP A 256 -10.01 13.75 -2.97
CA ASP A 256 -10.99 12.74 -3.33
C ASP A 256 -12.43 13.28 -3.22
N TRP A 257 -13.29 12.82 -4.11
CA TRP A 257 -14.65 13.38 -4.23
C TRP A 257 -15.48 13.12 -2.98
N GLU A 258 -15.27 11.97 -2.36
CA GLU A 258 -16.02 11.51 -1.20
C GLU A 258 -15.38 11.92 0.13
N PHE A 259 -14.19 12.50 0.12
CA PHE A 259 -13.57 13.02 1.32
C PHE A 259 -14.46 14.10 1.97
N PRO A 260 -14.66 14.08 3.31
CA PRO A 260 -14.09 13.19 4.32
C PRO A 260 -14.97 11.97 4.69
N HIS A 261 -16.05 11.71 3.96
CA HIS A 261 -17.08 10.76 4.37
C HIS A 261 -16.96 9.38 3.72
N PHE A 262 -16.51 9.26 2.46
CA PHE A 262 -16.30 7.98 1.75
C PHE A 262 -17.53 7.05 1.70
N MET A 263 -18.73 7.64 1.62
CA MET A 263 -20.02 6.91 1.64
C MET A 263 -20.77 7.01 0.29
N GLY A 264 -20.11 7.44 -0.79
CA GLY A 264 -20.78 7.70 -2.06
C GLY A 264 -20.80 6.46 -2.96
N ASP A 265 -21.85 6.34 -3.78
CA ASP A 265 -21.84 5.44 -4.92
C ASP A 265 -21.30 6.19 -6.14
N VAL A 266 -19.98 6.25 -6.28
CA VAL A 266 -19.36 6.73 -7.52
C VAL A 266 -19.47 5.62 -8.56
N ASP A 267 -20.35 5.81 -9.56
CA ASP A 267 -20.50 4.95 -10.75
C ASP A 267 -19.23 4.95 -11.64
N VAL A 268 -18.15 4.36 -11.15
CA VAL A 268 -16.90 4.17 -11.88
C VAL A 268 -16.56 2.68 -11.87
N ASN A 269 -16.15 2.15 -13.02
CA ASN A 269 -15.75 0.75 -13.08
C ASN A 269 -14.40 0.59 -12.38
N LEU A 270 -14.21 -0.58 -11.79
CA LEU A 270 -12.99 -0.97 -11.12
C LEU A 270 -11.76 -0.75 -12.03
N PRO A 271 -10.63 -0.24 -11.49
CA PRO A 271 -9.42 -0.02 -12.28
C PRO A 271 -8.99 -1.29 -13.02
N GLY A 272 -8.84 -1.18 -14.34
CA GLY A 272 -8.43 -2.31 -15.20
C GLY A 272 -9.46 -3.43 -15.36
N LEU A 273 -10.70 -3.27 -14.88
CA LEU A 273 -11.74 -4.29 -14.95
C LEU A 273 -13.00 -3.76 -15.65
N PRO A 274 -13.84 -4.63 -16.26
CA PRO A 274 -15.04 -4.20 -16.96
C PRO A 274 -16.20 -3.84 -16.01
N THR A 275 -16.21 -4.37 -14.79
CA THR A 275 -17.32 -4.20 -13.83
C THR A 275 -17.03 -3.14 -12.77
N ALA A 276 -18.08 -2.59 -12.14
CA ALA A 276 -17.97 -1.72 -10.98
C ALA A 276 -17.89 -2.50 -9.65
N HIS A 277 -18.22 -3.79 -9.68
CA HIS A 277 -18.21 -4.69 -8.53
C HIS A 277 -17.66 -6.06 -8.92
N LEU A 278 -16.95 -6.70 -7.98
CA LEU A 278 -16.52 -8.10 -8.06
C LEU A 278 -17.38 -8.90 -7.08
N GLN A 279 -18.30 -9.71 -7.60
CA GLN A 279 -19.11 -10.61 -6.77
C GLN A 279 -18.39 -11.95 -6.66
N LEU A 280 -17.84 -12.25 -5.47
CA LEU A 280 -17.24 -13.56 -5.18
C LEU A 280 -18.25 -14.39 -4.39
N ARG A 281 -18.86 -15.38 -5.05
CA ARG A 281 -19.69 -16.39 -4.38
C ARG A 281 -18.80 -17.55 -3.92
N LEU A 282 -18.60 -17.68 -2.62
CA LEU A 282 -17.86 -18.80 -2.01
C LEU A 282 -18.81 -19.99 -1.76
N PRO A 283 -18.65 -21.14 -2.43
CA PRO A 283 -19.70 -22.17 -2.42
C PRO A 283 -19.84 -23.01 -1.13
N HIS A 284 -18.86 -23.06 -0.21
CA HIS A 284 -18.75 -24.19 0.74
C HIS A 284 -18.45 -23.89 2.22
N LEU A 285 -18.41 -22.63 2.66
CA LEU A 285 -18.13 -22.27 4.08
C LEU A 285 -19.35 -21.67 4.80
N LYS A 286 -20.54 -22.28 4.61
CA LYS A 286 -21.84 -21.80 5.14
C LYS A 286 -21.94 -21.63 6.66
N ARG A 287 -20.99 -22.17 7.44
CA ARG A 287 -21.04 -22.15 8.92
C ARG A 287 -20.18 -21.06 9.56
N PHE A 288 -19.29 -20.42 8.80
CA PHE A 288 -18.37 -19.38 9.29
C PHE A 288 -18.32 -18.11 8.41
N PHE A 289 -18.71 -18.20 7.15
CA PHE A 289 -18.65 -17.11 6.18
C PHE A 289 -20.06 -16.88 5.58
N LYS A 290 -20.53 -15.62 5.60
CA LYS A 290 -21.86 -15.21 5.09
C LYS A 290 -21.96 -15.41 3.57
N GLU A 291 -23.18 -15.60 3.07
CA GLU A 291 -23.50 -16.21 1.76
C GLU A 291 -23.09 -15.42 0.52
N GLU A 292 -22.88 -14.10 0.61
CA GLU A 292 -22.48 -13.30 -0.55
C GLU A 292 -21.40 -12.27 -0.16
N TYR A 293 -20.24 -12.32 -0.82
CA TYR A 293 -19.21 -11.30 -0.71
C TYR A 293 -19.27 -10.40 -1.95
N ARG A 294 -19.79 -9.19 -1.78
CA ARG A 294 -19.67 -8.15 -2.81
C ARG A 294 -18.43 -7.33 -2.50
N ILE A 295 -17.41 -7.47 -3.34
CA ILE A 295 -16.27 -6.56 -3.33
C ILE A 295 -16.68 -5.33 -4.13
N HIS A 296 -16.93 -4.25 -3.40
CA HIS A 296 -17.03 -2.90 -3.94
C HIS A 296 -15.63 -2.28 -3.87
N ILE A 297 -15.12 -1.69 -4.96
CA ILE A 297 -13.95 -0.81 -4.84
C ILE A 297 -14.40 0.60 -5.13
N THR A 298 -14.69 1.35 -4.07
CA THR A 298 -15.00 2.78 -4.16
C THR A 298 -13.69 3.55 -4.03
N ALA A 299 -13.35 4.35 -5.04
CA ALA A 299 -12.23 5.30 -5.03
C ALA A 299 -10.87 4.76 -4.51
N GLY A 300 -10.55 3.49 -4.81
CA GLY A 300 -9.27 2.87 -4.42
C GLY A 300 -9.27 2.12 -3.09
N HIS A 301 -10.42 1.94 -2.44
CA HIS A 301 -10.57 1.09 -1.27
C HIS A 301 -11.32 -0.19 -1.60
N VAL A 302 -10.75 -1.36 -1.29
CA VAL A 302 -11.48 -2.64 -1.35
C VAL A 302 -12.43 -2.73 -0.17
N VAL A 303 -13.71 -2.57 -0.43
CA VAL A 303 -14.82 -2.69 0.53
C VAL A 303 -15.47 -4.06 0.32
N LEU A 304 -15.47 -4.88 1.36
CA LEU A 304 -16.28 -6.11 1.39
C LEU A 304 -17.63 -5.74 2.00
N ILE A 305 -18.63 -5.46 1.17
CA ILE A 305 -20.00 -5.32 1.67
C ILE A 305 -20.55 -6.73 1.88
N VAL A 306 -20.87 -7.01 3.14
CA VAL A 306 -21.49 -8.27 3.57
C VAL A 306 -22.96 -7.97 3.84
N GLU A 307 -23.80 -8.11 2.82
CA GLU A 307 -25.25 -8.06 3.01
C GLU A 307 -25.75 -9.40 3.55
N GLU A 308 -26.58 -9.34 4.59
CA GLU A 308 -27.45 -10.47 4.96
C GLU A 308 -28.56 -10.54 3.91
N GLY A 309 -28.55 -11.59 3.09
CA GLY A 309 -29.74 -11.94 2.31
C GLY A 309 -30.91 -12.16 3.26
N ILE A 310 -32.00 -11.43 3.03
CA ILE A 310 -33.31 -11.68 3.63
C ILE A 310 -33.80 -13.07 3.20
#